data_AF-A0A1J4JPR8-F1
#
_entry.id   AF-A0A1J4JPR8-F1
#
_cell.length_a   1.000
_cell.length_b   1.000
_cell.length_c   1.000
_cell.angle_alpha   90.00
_cell.angle_beta   90.00
_cell.angle_gamma   90.00
#
_symmetry.space_group_name_H-M   'P 1'
#
loop_
_entity.id
_entity.type
_entity.pdbx_description
1 polymer ?
#
loop_
_entity_poly.entity_id
_entity_poly.type
_entity_poly.pdbx_seq_one_letter_code
_entity_poly.pdbx_strand_id
1 'polypeptide(L)'
;MLTLDKGPQAQNRVYCKYCNQWVDNNIKSINQHNNYITHEVNVKKWNAARVRERKNEEKTNKEIDEELAIIQAKAQTQHLLQDVMKSDRNLIKEEHEKQQENFDIARDLYGDDLFKQMIEPKKEVNKTVIYNDIMRSLPTRIQKKHRTLIKEFKP
;
A
#
# COMPACT_ATOMS: atom_id res chain seq x y z
N MET A 1 -37.30 4.70 37.16
CA MET A 1 -37.92 4.97 38.47
C MET A 1 -37.12 6.03 39.18
N LEU A 2 -37.81 7.01 39.74
CA LEU A 2 -37.22 7.98 40.66
C LEU A 2 -37.03 7.35 42.03
N THR A 3 -35.96 7.74 42.72
CA THR A 3 -35.68 7.36 44.10
C THR A 3 -35.57 8.62 44.94
N LEU A 4 -35.93 8.51 46.22
CA LEU A 4 -35.79 9.62 47.16
C LEU A 4 -34.31 9.94 47.35
N ASP A 5 -33.93 11.19 47.12
CA ASP A 5 -32.58 11.66 47.41
C ASP A 5 -32.54 12.12 48.88
N LYS A 6 -31.75 11.42 49.69
CA LYS A 6 -31.50 11.74 51.11
C LYS A 6 -30.10 12.33 51.35
N GLY A 7 -29.40 12.71 50.29
CA GLY A 7 -28.08 13.31 50.41
C GLY A 7 -28.10 14.62 51.21
N PRO A 8 -26.97 15.02 51.81
CA PRO A 8 -26.86 16.27 52.59
C PRO A 8 -27.09 17.53 51.74
N GLN A 9 -27.07 17.43 50.40
CA GLN A 9 -27.39 18.50 49.45
C GLN A 9 -28.65 18.20 48.62
N ALA A 10 -29.49 17.27 49.07
CA ALA A 10 -30.67 16.88 48.33
C ALA A 10 -31.59 18.08 48.10
N GLN A 11 -31.92 18.34 46.83
CA GLN A 11 -32.85 19.39 46.47
C GLN A 11 -34.28 19.01 46.90
N ASN A 12 -35.13 20.03 47.12
CA ASN A 12 -36.55 19.82 47.42
C ASN A 12 -37.32 19.15 46.28
N ARG A 13 -36.72 19.04 45.08
CA ARG A 13 -37.30 18.41 43.90
C ARG A 13 -36.28 17.50 43.22
N VAL A 14 -36.73 16.40 42.65
CA VAL A 14 -35.95 15.46 41.84
C VAL A 14 -36.45 15.50 40.40
N TYR A 15 -35.52 15.53 39.45
CA TYR A 15 -35.86 15.54 38.03
C TYR A 15 -36.09 14.13 37.49
N CYS A 16 -37.25 13.90 36.86
CA CYS A 16 -37.52 12.68 36.12
C CYS A 16 -37.03 12.78 34.68
N LYS A 17 -35.92 12.11 34.36
CA LYS A 17 -35.41 12.02 32.98
C LYS A 17 -36.34 11.32 31.97
N TYR A 18 -37.30 10.53 32.45
CA TYR A 18 -38.24 9.81 31.58
C TYR A 18 -39.43 10.67 31.19
N CYS A 19 -39.89 11.55 32.10
CA CYS A 19 -41.04 12.41 31.90
C CYS A 19 -40.65 13.88 31.62
N ASN A 20 -39.36 14.21 31.70
CA ASN A 20 -38.82 15.57 31.62
C ASN A 20 -39.52 16.58 32.54
N GLN A 21 -39.77 16.18 33.79
CA GLN A 21 -40.50 16.97 34.77
C GLN A 21 -39.83 16.91 36.14
N TRP A 22 -39.97 17.98 36.91
CA TRP A 22 -39.56 18.03 38.31
C TRP A 22 -40.67 17.49 39.21
N VAL A 23 -40.29 16.62 40.14
CA VAL A 23 -41.20 16.00 41.13
C VAL A 23 -40.70 16.39 42.51
N ASP A 24 -41.60 16.69 43.44
CA ASP A 24 -41.18 17.00 44.81
C ASP A 24 -40.45 15.80 45.44
N ASN A 25 -39.33 16.07 46.13
CA ASN A 25 -38.45 15.09 46.73
C ASN A 25 -39.03 14.59 48.06
N ASN A 26 -40.19 13.95 47.99
CA ASN A 26 -40.82 13.28 49.11
C ASN A 26 -41.34 11.90 48.68
N ILE A 27 -41.44 10.98 49.64
CA ILE A 27 -41.76 9.57 49.35
C ILE A 27 -43.13 9.43 48.66
N LYS A 28 -44.13 10.22 49.08
CA LYS A 28 -45.49 10.15 48.54
C LYS A 28 -45.54 10.58 47.08
N SER A 29 -44.98 11.75 46.77
CA SER A 29 -44.92 12.32 45.42
C SER A 29 -44.10 11.45 44.47
N ILE A 30 -42.98 10.89 44.93
CA ILE A 30 -42.15 9.98 44.13
C ILE A 30 -42.91 8.68 43.82
N ASN A 31 -43.55 8.07 44.82
CA ASN A 31 -44.32 6.84 44.61
C ASN A 31 -45.51 7.08 43.69
N GLN A 32 -46.25 8.18 43.89
CA GLN A 32 -47.35 8.55 43.02
C GLN A 32 -46.88 8.79 41.58
N HIS A 33 -45.76 9.49 41.39
CA HIS A 33 -45.19 9.71 40.07
C HIS A 33 -44.75 8.40 39.40
N ASN A 34 -44.05 7.53 40.13
CA ASN A 34 -43.56 6.25 39.60
C ASN A 34 -44.72 5.32 39.19
N ASN A 35 -45.86 5.40 39.88
CA ASN A 35 -47.05 4.59 39.61
C ASN A 35 -47.96 5.17 38.51
N TYR A 36 -47.67 6.37 37.99
CA TYR A 36 -48.43 6.89 36.86
C TYR A 36 -48.20 6.03 35.62
N ILE A 37 -49.29 5.59 34.97
CA ILE A 37 -49.24 4.82 33.72
C ILE A 37 -48.39 5.55 32.66
N THR A 38 -48.48 6.88 32.61
CA THR A 38 -47.66 7.71 31.71
C THR A 38 -46.16 7.60 32.00
N HIS A 39 -45.76 7.56 33.28
CA HIS A 39 -44.38 7.33 33.68
C HIS A 39 -43.90 5.95 33.23
N GLU A 40 -44.67 4.89 33.51
CA GLU A 40 -44.30 3.53 33.12
C GLU A 40 -44.13 3.38 31.61
N VAL A 41 -45.05 3.96 30.83
CA VAL A 41 -44.98 3.96 29.36
C VAL A 41 -43.73 4.72 28.89
N ASN A 42 -43.44 5.88 29.48
CA ASN A 42 -42.26 6.67 29.13
C ASN A 42 -40.95 5.93 29.46
N VAL A 43 -40.88 5.25 30.60
CA VAL A 43 -39.74 4.39 30.97
C VAL A 43 -39.55 3.29 29.94
N LYS A 44 -40.62 2.60 29.54
CA LYS A 44 -40.57 1.54 28.50
C LYS A 44 -40.10 2.10 27.15
N LYS A 45 -40.64 3.24 26.71
CA LYS A 45 -40.24 3.92 25.47
C LYS A 45 -38.78 4.32 25.49
N TRP A 46 -38.31 4.91 26.58
CA TRP A 46 -36.92 5.33 26.75
C TRP A 46 -35.96 4.13 26.70
N ASN A 47 -36.28 3.05 27.41
CA ASN A 47 -35.47 1.83 27.38
C ASN A 47 -35.43 1.21 25.97
N ALA A 48 -36.57 1.18 25.27
CA ALA A 48 -36.65 0.68 23.89
C ALA A 48 -35.87 1.57 22.90
N ALA A 49 -35.90 2.89 23.08
CA ALA A 49 -35.07 3.82 22.29
C ALA A 49 -33.58 3.55 22.52
N ARG A 50 -33.15 3.43 23.78
CA ARG A 50 -31.75 3.17 24.12
C ARG A 50 -31.23 1.83 23.58
N VAL A 51 -32.06 0.79 23.55
CA VAL A 51 -31.70 -0.50 22.94
C VAL A 51 -31.54 -0.37 21.43
N ARG A 52 -32.40 0.42 20.76
CA ARG A 52 -32.27 0.69 19.33
C ARG A 52 -31.03 1.51 19.00
N GLU A 53 -30.76 2.55 19.79
CA GLU A 53 -29.54 3.36 19.66
C GLU A 53 -28.29 2.50 19.79
N ARG A 54 -28.19 1.66 20.83
CA ARG A 54 -27.07 0.75 21.00
C ARG A 54 -26.88 -0.19 19.80
N LYS A 55 -27.96 -0.75 19.26
CA LYS A 55 -27.88 -1.63 18.08
C LYS A 55 -27.39 -0.87 16.83
N ASN A 56 -27.78 0.39 16.68
CA ASN A 56 -27.31 1.23 15.59
C ASN A 56 -25.83 1.58 15.77
N GLU A 57 -25.41 1.95 16.97
CA GLU A 57 -24.00 2.21 17.32
C GLU A 57 -23.13 0.96 17.08
N GLU A 58 -23.60 -0.22 17.47
CA GLU A 58 -22.91 -1.48 17.18
C GLU A 58 -22.79 -1.76 15.68
N LYS A 59 -23.80 -1.39 14.87
CA LYS A 59 -23.74 -1.54 13.41
C LYS A 59 -22.75 -0.56 12.79
N THR A 60 -22.77 0.71 13.20
CA THR A 60 -21.84 1.72 12.70
C THR A 60 -20.41 1.42 13.10
N ASN A 61 -20.18 0.92 14.32
CA ASN A 61 -18.84 0.53 14.76
C ASN A 61 -18.30 -0.65 13.95
N LYS A 62 -19.13 -1.63 13.61
CA LYS A 62 -18.72 -2.74 12.74
C LYS A 62 -18.34 -2.26 11.34
N GLU A 63 -19.12 -1.34 10.76
CA GLU A 63 -18.80 -0.74 9.45
C GLU A 63 -17.45 0.01 9.50
N ILE A 64 -17.20 0.78 10.56
CA ILE A 64 -15.93 1.47 10.77
C ILE A 64 -14.76 0.49 10.95
N ASP A 65 -14.96 -0.58 11.72
CA ASP A 65 -13.94 -1.62 11.94
C ASP A 65 -13.58 -2.35 10.62
N GLU A 66 -14.58 -2.62 9.78
CA GLU A 66 -14.38 -3.18 8.43
C GLU A 66 -13.58 -2.23 7.53
N GLU A 67 -13.92 -0.93 7.53
CA GLU A 67 -13.17 0.09 6.77
C GLU A 67 -11.72 0.23 7.27
N LEU A 68 -11.50 0.23 8.59
CA LEU A 68 -10.17 0.28 9.18
C LEU A 68 -9.34 -0.95 8.81
N ALA A 69 -9.94 -2.15 8.82
CA ALA A 69 -9.27 -3.37 8.40
C ALA A 69 -8.82 -3.29 6.93
N ILE A 70 -9.66 -2.75 6.04
CA ILE A 70 -9.32 -2.54 4.62
C ILE A 70 -8.16 -1.55 4.49
N ILE A 71 -8.17 -0.45 5.24
CA ILE A 71 -7.09 0.56 5.21
C ILE A 71 -5.78 -0.05 5.72
N GLN A 72 -5.82 -0.80 6.82
CA GLN A 72 -4.63 -1.47 7.35
C GLN A 72 -4.06 -2.49 6.37
N ALA A 73 -4.91 -3.29 5.72
CA ALA A 73 -4.46 -4.24 4.69
C ALA A 73 -3.83 -3.52 3.47
N LYS A 74 -4.41 -2.40 3.03
CA LYS A 74 -3.83 -1.56 1.97
C LYS A 74 -2.50 -0.94 2.37
N ALA A 75 -2.37 -0.48 3.61
CA ALA A 75 -1.12 0.07 4.12
C ALA A 75 -0.02 -0.99 4.20
N GLN A 76 -0.33 -2.20 4.69
CA GLN A 76 0.62 -3.31 4.74
C GLN A 76 1.09 -3.74 3.35
N THR A 77 0.17 -3.86 2.39
CA THR A 77 0.53 -4.21 1.01
C THR A 77 1.40 -3.14 0.34
N GLN A 78 1.11 -1.86 0.57
CA GLN A 78 1.95 -0.76 0.09
C GLN A 78 3.34 -0.75 0.74
N HIS A 79 3.43 -1.01 2.05
CA HIS A 79 4.71 -1.11 2.74
C HIS A 79 5.57 -2.25 2.17
N LEU A 80 4.97 -3.43 1.98
CA LEU A 80 5.64 -4.58 1.35
C LEU A 80 6.13 -4.25 -0.06
N LEU A 81 5.32 -3.58 -0.88
CA LEU A 81 5.72 -3.12 -2.21
C LEU A 81 6.90 -2.14 -2.15
N GLN A 82 6.87 -1.18 -1.22
CA GLN A 82 7.98 -0.23 -1.05
C GLN A 82 9.27 -0.90 -0.58
N ASP A 83 9.17 -1.89 0.32
CA ASP A 83 10.32 -2.65 0.78
C ASP A 83 10.94 -3.49 -0.33
N VAL A 84 10.11 -4.18 -1.13
CA VAL A 84 10.57 -4.93 -2.32
C VAL A 84 11.22 -4.00 -3.35
N MET A 85 10.62 -2.83 -3.61
CA MET A 85 11.21 -1.84 -4.51
C MET A 85 12.56 -1.31 -4.00
N LYS A 86 12.74 -1.18 -2.68
CA LYS A 86 14.03 -0.78 -2.09
C LYS A 86 15.06 -1.91 -2.17
N SER A 87 14.67 -3.16 -1.93
CA SER A 87 15.60 -4.29 -2.05
C SER A 87 16.09 -4.45 -3.48
N ASP A 88 15.20 -4.36 -4.47
CA ASP A 88 15.57 -4.46 -5.89
C ASP A 88 16.52 -3.34 -6.30
N ARG A 89 16.28 -2.11 -5.80
CA ARG A 89 17.15 -0.96 -6.08
C ARG A 89 18.53 -1.08 -5.43
N ASN A 90 18.60 -1.65 -4.22
CA ASN A 90 19.87 -1.92 -3.54
C ASN A 90 20.66 -3.02 -4.26
N LEU A 91 20.00 -4.09 -4.70
CA LEU A 91 20.63 -5.16 -5.51
C LEU A 91 21.23 -4.60 -6.81
N ILE A 92 20.47 -3.78 -7.54
CA ILE A 92 20.95 -3.15 -8.78
C ILE A 92 22.16 -2.23 -8.49
N LYS A 93 22.14 -1.50 -7.38
CA LYS A 93 23.26 -0.63 -6.98
C LYS A 93 24.52 -1.43 -6.65
N GLU A 94 24.38 -2.51 -5.87
CA GLU A 94 25.50 -3.41 -5.54
C GLU A 94 26.09 -4.09 -6.79
N GLU A 95 25.27 -4.50 -7.75
CA GLU A 95 25.76 -5.05 -9.03
C GLU A 95 26.53 -4.01 -9.83
N HIS A 96 26.04 -2.77 -9.90
CA HIS A 96 26.71 -1.68 -10.61
C HIS A 96 28.05 -1.29 -9.96
N GLU A 97 28.10 -1.25 -8.62
CA GLU A 97 29.33 -0.98 -7.86
C GLU A 97 30.37 -2.08 -8.09
N LYS A 98 29.97 -3.37 -8.03
CA LYS A 98 30.86 -4.50 -8.36
C LYS A 98 31.35 -4.46 -9.80
N GLN A 99 30.51 -4.07 -10.74
CA GLN A 99 30.94 -3.89 -12.14
C GLN A 99 31.96 -2.77 -12.26
N GLN A 100 31.74 -1.62 -11.62
CA GLN A 100 32.72 -0.53 -11.58
C GLN A 100 34.04 -0.96 -10.95
N GLU A 101 34.01 -1.64 -9.80
CA GLU A 101 35.22 -2.18 -9.16
C GLU A 101 35.97 -3.13 -10.09
N ASN A 102 35.27 -4.04 -10.78
CA ASN A 102 35.88 -4.94 -11.76
C ASN A 102 36.49 -4.18 -12.94
N PHE A 103 35.83 -3.11 -13.41
CA PHE A 103 36.35 -2.25 -14.47
C PHE A 103 37.59 -1.48 -14.01
N ASP A 104 37.61 -0.96 -12.79
CA ASP A 104 38.75 -0.26 -12.21
C ASP A 104 39.94 -1.22 -12.00
N ILE A 105 39.70 -2.43 -11.49
CA ILE A 105 40.73 -3.49 -11.38
C ILE A 105 41.30 -3.85 -12.76
N ALA A 106 40.45 -4.02 -13.77
CA ALA A 106 40.90 -4.31 -15.12
C ALA A 106 41.69 -3.14 -15.73
N ARG A 107 41.31 -1.90 -15.43
CA ARG A 107 42.02 -0.69 -15.87
C ARG A 107 43.42 -0.60 -15.25
N ASP A 108 43.56 -0.94 -13.97
CA ASP A 108 44.84 -1.00 -13.27
C ASP A 108 45.75 -2.13 -13.80
N LEU A 109 45.17 -3.29 -14.14
CA LEU A 109 45.94 -4.46 -14.62
C LEU A 109 46.40 -4.34 -16.07
N TYR A 110 45.54 -3.86 -16.96
CA TYR A 110 45.79 -3.84 -18.41
C TYR A 110 46.23 -2.47 -18.94
N GLY A 111 46.12 -1.42 -18.12
CA GLY A 111 46.37 -0.04 -18.50
C GLY A 111 45.21 0.59 -19.29
N ASP A 112 45.03 1.90 -19.12
CA ASP A 112 43.92 2.69 -19.71
C ASP A 112 43.79 2.50 -21.24
N ASP A 113 44.92 2.38 -21.95
CA ASP A 113 44.94 2.30 -23.41
C ASP A 113 44.49 0.92 -23.96
N LEU A 114 44.85 -0.18 -23.29
CA LEU A 114 44.43 -1.53 -23.70
C LEU A 114 42.98 -1.79 -23.29
N PHE A 115 42.58 -1.28 -22.13
CA PHE A 115 41.23 -1.40 -21.60
C PHE A 115 40.19 -0.69 -22.50
N LYS A 116 40.49 0.53 -22.96
CA LYS A 116 39.64 1.25 -23.92
C LYS A 116 39.46 0.44 -25.22
N GLN A 117 40.52 -0.20 -25.73
CA GLN A 117 40.42 -1.03 -26.93
C GLN A 117 39.59 -2.32 -26.74
N MET A 118 39.50 -2.84 -25.52
CA MET A 118 38.71 -4.04 -25.21
C MET A 118 37.23 -3.73 -24.97
N ILE A 119 36.90 -2.54 -24.46
CA ILE A 119 35.53 -2.12 -24.10
C ILE A 119 34.85 -1.34 -25.22
N GLU A 120 35.61 -0.62 -26.04
CA GLU A 120 35.03 0.01 -27.23
C GLU A 120 34.38 -1.07 -28.10
N PRO A 121 33.08 -0.95 -28.46
CA PRO A 121 32.46 -1.86 -29.38
C PRO A 121 33.27 -1.80 -30.68
N LYS A 122 33.96 -2.90 -31.01
CA LYS A 122 34.74 -3.03 -32.24
C LYS A 122 33.84 -2.57 -33.39
N LYS A 123 34.27 -1.53 -34.13
CA LYS A 123 33.55 -0.98 -35.30
C LYS A 123 32.94 -2.15 -36.07
N GLU A 124 31.62 -2.16 -36.22
CA GLU A 124 30.92 -3.25 -36.92
C GLU A 124 31.54 -3.43 -38.30
N VAL A 125 32.30 -4.51 -38.44
CA VAL A 125 32.98 -4.82 -39.68
C VAL A 125 31.93 -5.40 -40.62
N ASN A 126 31.63 -4.69 -41.71
CA ASN A 126 30.67 -5.15 -42.71
C ASN A 126 31.23 -6.41 -43.41
N LYS A 127 30.80 -7.59 -42.93
CA LYS A 127 31.24 -8.91 -43.40
C LYS A 127 31.03 -9.11 -44.91
N THR A 128 30.01 -8.45 -45.48
CA THR A 128 29.70 -8.49 -46.91
C THR A 128 30.77 -7.80 -47.74
N VAL A 129 31.31 -6.67 -47.26
CA VAL A 129 32.39 -5.94 -47.94
C VAL A 129 33.66 -6.78 -47.96
N ILE A 130 34.05 -7.34 -46.81
CA ILE A 130 35.25 -8.18 -46.71
C ILE A 130 35.17 -9.40 -47.62
N TYR A 131 34.04 -10.12 -47.61
CA TYR A 131 33.88 -11.30 -48.44
C TYR A 131 34.00 -10.97 -49.94
N ASN A 132 33.38 -9.87 -50.37
CA ASN A 132 33.42 -9.46 -51.76
C ASN A 132 34.83 -9.01 -52.20
N ASP A 133 35.59 -8.36 -51.31
CA ASP A 133 36.97 -7.97 -51.58
C ASP A 133 37.92 -9.18 -51.65
N ILE A 134 37.73 -10.18 -50.78
CA ILE A 134 38.46 -11.45 -50.85
C ILE A 134 38.15 -12.15 -52.19
N MET A 135 36.89 -12.25 -52.59
CA MET A 135 36.52 -12.90 -53.85
C MET A 135 37.11 -12.19 -55.08
N ARG A 136 37.28 -10.87 -55.03
CA ARG A 136 37.91 -10.07 -56.10
C ARG A 136 39.43 -10.19 -56.16
N SER A 137 40.08 -10.53 -55.06
CA SER A 137 41.54 -10.72 -55.02
C SER A 137 42.00 -12.12 -55.44
N LEU A 138 41.09 -13.09 -55.57
CA LEU A 138 41.43 -14.46 -55.99
C LEU A 138 41.85 -14.53 -57.48
N PRO A 139 42.68 -15.51 -57.88
CA PRO A 139 43.02 -15.74 -59.29
C PRO A 139 41.80 -16.02 -60.18
N THR A 140 41.85 -15.57 -61.44
CA THR A 140 40.74 -15.59 -62.41
C THR A 140 40.09 -16.96 -62.62
N ARG A 141 40.87 -18.05 -62.50
CA ARG A 141 40.37 -19.43 -62.61
C ARG A 141 39.41 -19.81 -61.47
N ILE A 142 39.65 -19.30 -60.26
CA ILE A 142 38.83 -19.55 -59.07
C ILE A 142 37.62 -18.61 -59.05
N GLN A 143 37.81 -17.35 -59.44
CA GLN A 143 36.74 -16.36 -59.55
C GLN A 143 35.59 -16.83 -60.47
N LYS A 144 35.91 -17.43 -61.62
CA LYS A 144 34.88 -17.90 -62.57
C LYS A 144 33.96 -18.99 -62.00
N LYS A 145 34.42 -19.77 -61.01
CA LYS A 145 33.67 -20.89 -60.43
C LYS A 145 32.78 -20.50 -59.25
N HIS A 146 33.14 -19.45 -58.51
CA HIS A 146 32.48 -19.04 -57.25
C HIS A 146 31.95 -17.60 -57.28
N ARG A 147 31.66 -17.07 -58.47
CA ARG A 147 31.49 -15.63 -58.77
C ARG A 147 30.24 -14.94 -58.20
N THR A 148 29.46 -15.59 -57.34
CA THR A 148 28.25 -14.96 -56.81
C THR A 148 28.62 -13.95 -55.74
N LEU A 149 28.68 -12.67 -56.12
CA LEU A 149 28.70 -11.56 -55.18
C LEU A 149 27.44 -11.65 -54.31
N ILE A 150 27.64 -11.60 -53.00
CA ILE A 150 26.54 -11.61 -52.04
C ILE A 150 26.14 -10.17 -51.73
N LYS A 151 24.83 -9.92 -51.72
CA LYS A 151 24.26 -8.60 -51.38
C LYS A 151 24.26 -8.36 -49.87
N GLU A 152 24.04 -9.40 -49.10
CA GLU A 152 24.05 -9.39 -47.64
C GLU A 152 24.65 -10.71 -47.14
N PHE A 153 25.45 -10.63 -46.09
CA PHE A 153 25.98 -11.82 -45.42
C PHE A 153 24.91 -12.32 -44.45
N LYS A 154 24.22 -13.42 -44.78
CA LYS A 154 23.26 -14.03 -43.85
C LYS A 154 24.05 -14.70 -42.70
N PRO A 155 23.60 -14.56 -41.44
CA PRO A 155 24.25 -15.15 -40.28
C PRO A 155 24.24 -16.69 -40.33
#